data_AF-A0A7Z0QBN3-F1
#
_entry.id   AF-A0A7Z0QBN3-F1
#
_cell.length_a   1.000
_cell.length_b   1.000
_cell.length_c   1.000
_cell.angle_alpha   90.00
_cell.angle_beta   90.00
_cell.angle_gamma   90.00
#
_symmetry.space_group_name_H-M   'P 1'
#
loop_
_entity.id
_entity.type
_entity.pdbx_description
1 polymer ?
#
loop_
_entity_poly.entity_id
_entity_poly.type
_entity_poly.pdbx_seq_one_letter_code
_entity_poly.pdbx_strand_id
1 'polypeptide(L)'
;MTDTLEQKPASTELTGGAGFTYEDTVVAYYLTHLLRHERAAGQSGIVTSVAIQQRGQGNPMDDLVVTFDDASKARTLGLQIKRALTISGAPSNKDFRAITEAASKTQSLPSFTKGADLCGFIVEFVTPDALRTLKRVIDWAKDSPTSAEFAARFTVSGTAAAAETALRE
;
A
#
# COMPACT_ATOMS: atom_id res chain seq x y z
N MET A 1 -39.52 11.38 -40.63
CA MET A 1 -39.21 11.21 -39.19
C MET A 1 -38.33 9.97 -39.09
N THR A 2 -37.01 10.17 -39.04
CA THR A 2 -36.03 9.11 -38.82
C THR A 2 -35.39 9.41 -37.47
N ASP A 3 -35.64 8.52 -36.53
CA ASP A 3 -35.13 8.55 -35.16
C ASP A 3 -33.64 8.17 -35.20
N THR A 4 -32.76 9.13 -34.95
CA THR A 4 -31.31 8.89 -34.91
C THR A 4 -30.99 8.35 -33.53
N LEU A 5 -30.73 7.05 -33.44
CA LEU A 5 -30.21 6.43 -32.21
C LEU A 5 -28.89 7.09 -31.83
N GLU A 6 -28.88 7.88 -30.75
CA GLU A 6 -27.66 8.40 -30.14
C GLU A 6 -26.77 7.22 -29.72
N GLN A 7 -25.66 7.06 -30.44
CA GLN A 7 -24.63 6.09 -30.10
C GLN A 7 -23.83 6.64 -28.93
N LYS A 8 -24.13 6.15 -27.73
CA LYS A 8 -23.40 6.48 -26.50
C LYS A 8 -21.91 6.18 -26.70
N PRO A 9 -21.00 7.13 -26.42
CA PRO A 9 -19.57 6.90 -26.63
C PRO A 9 -19.11 5.78 -25.69
N ALA A 10 -18.61 4.68 -26.29
CA ALA A 10 -17.96 3.62 -25.55
C ALA A 10 -16.63 4.14 -24.98
N SER A 11 -16.30 3.75 -23.74
CA SER A 11 -15.05 4.14 -23.10
C SER A 11 -13.85 3.77 -23.99
N THR A 12 -12.93 4.72 -24.17
CA THR A 12 -11.70 4.55 -24.94
C THR A 12 -10.81 3.43 -24.40
N GLU A 13 -10.92 3.07 -23.12
CA GLU A 13 -10.25 1.91 -22.54
C GLU A 13 -10.78 0.57 -23.09
N LEU A 14 -12.08 0.50 -23.40
CA LEU A 14 -12.70 -0.72 -23.95
C LEU A 14 -12.32 -0.96 -25.42
N THR A 15 -11.85 0.07 -26.13
CA THR A 15 -11.51 0.02 -27.56
C THR A 15 -10.00 0.10 -27.82
N GLY A 16 -9.18 0.37 -26.79
CA GLY A 16 -7.74 0.59 -26.88
C GLY A 16 -6.84 -0.62 -26.63
N GLY A 17 -7.37 -1.85 -26.58
CA GLY A 17 -6.60 -3.10 -26.66
C GLY A 17 -5.66 -3.45 -25.49
N ALA A 18 -5.52 -2.61 -24.46
CA ALA A 18 -4.59 -2.85 -23.35
C ALA A 18 -5.09 -3.84 -22.28
N GLY A 19 -6.41 -4.08 -22.20
CA GLY A 19 -7.02 -4.86 -21.11
C GLY A 19 -6.93 -4.16 -19.75
N PHE A 20 -7.53 -4.75 -18.72
CA PHE A 20 -7.45 -4.24 -17.35
C PHE A 20 -6.09 -4.57 -16.72
N THR A 21 -5.53 -3.62 -15.98
CA THR A 21 -4.29 -3.77 -15.23
C THR A 21 -4.53 -4.38 -13.84
N TYR A 22 -3.45 -4.78 -13.17
CA TYR A 22 -3.51 -5.17 -11.76
C TYR A 22 -3.96 -4.00 -10.86
N GLU A 23 -3.56 -2.78 -11.21
CA GLU A 23 -4.00 -1.56 -10.50
C GLU A 23 -5.52 -1.40 -10.58
N ASP A 24 -6.10 -1.56 -11.77
CA ASP A 24 -7.56 -1.51 -11.96
C ASP A 24 -8.29 -2.54 -11.11
N THR A 25 -7.72 -3.74 -10.97
CA THR A 25 -8.29 -4.81 -10.14
C THR A 25 -8.30 -4.42 -8.65
N VAL A 26 -7.19 -3.87 -8.15
CA VAL A 26 -7.09 -3.40 -6.76
C VAL A 26 -8.04 -2.24 -6.49
N VAL A 27 -8.11 -1.28 -7.41
CA VAL A 27 -9.02 -0.13 -7.32
C VAL A 27 -10.49 -0.60 -7.32
N ALA A 28 -10.86 -1.48 -8.26
CA ALA A 28 -12.20 -2.04 -8.35
C ALA A 28 -12.60 -2.80 -7.08
N TYR A 29 -11.67 -3.51 -6.45
CA TYR A 29 -11.89 -4.18 -5.16
C TYR A 29 -12.33 -3.17 -4.09
N TYR A 30 -11.57 -2.08 -3.87
CA TYR A 30 -11.93 -1.10 -2.84
C TYR A 30 -13.18 -0.29 -3.20
N LEU A 31 -13.39 0.05 -4.47
CA LEU A 31 -14.63 0.70 -4.94
C LEU A 31 -15.86 -0.17 -4.70
N THR A 32 -15.75 -1.49 -4.90
CA THR A 32 -16.84 -2.43 -4.61
C THR A 32 -17.20 -2.41 -3.13
N HIS A 33 -16.21 -2.35 -2.24
CA HIS A 33 -16.46 -2.27 -0.79
C HIS A 33 -17.03 -0.92 -0.36
N LEU A 34 -16.63 0.17 -1.02
CA LEU A 34 -17.28 1.49 -0.85
C LEU A 34 -18.77 1.42 -1.19
N LEU A 35 -19.10 0.89 -2.37
CA LEU A 35 -20.48 0.79 -2.85
C LEU A 35 -21.35 -0.16 -1.99
N ARG A 36 -20.73 -1.20 -1.44
CA ARG A 36 -21.40 -2.16 -0.53
C ARG A 36 -21.46 -1.68 0.91
N HIS A 37 -20.80 -0.56 1.25
CA HIS A 37 -20.66 -0.08 2.62
C HIS A 37 -20.08 -1.16 3.55
N GLU A 38 -18.99 -1.80 3.12
CA GLU A 38 -18.35 -2.93 3.80
C GLU A 38 -16.89 -2.62 4.19
N ARG A 39 -16.31 -3.52 4.99
CA ARG A 39 -14.88 -3.49 5.32
C ARG A 39 -14.07 -4.10 4.18
N ALA A 40 -12.96 -3.47 3.83
CA ALA A 40 -12.02 -4.00 2.84
C ALA A 40 -10.78 -4.64 3.51
N ALA A 41 -9.91 -5.23 2.69
CA ALA A 41 -8.65 -5.79 3.17
C ALA A 41 -7.74 -4.69 3.72
N GLY A 42 -7.00 -5.00 4.79
CA GLY A 42 -6.02 -4.08 5.37
C GLY A 42 -6.62 -2.93 6.18
N GLN A 43 -7.90 -2.96 6.54
CA GLN A 43 -8.55 -1.95 7.38
C GLN A 43 -9.50 -2.58 8.41
N SER A 44 -9.69 -1.89 9.54
CA SER A 44 -10.60 -2.29 10.64
C SER A 44 -12.03 -1.77 10.46
N GLY A 45 -12.23 -0.77 9.60
CA GLY A 45 -13.48 -0.03 9.46
C GLY A 45 -14.19 -0.19 8.11
N ILE A 46 -15.29 0.54 7.93
CA ILE A 46 -16.10 0.55 6.70
C ILE A 46 -15.53 1.54 5.70
N VAL A 47 -15.40 1.17 4.43
CA VAL A 47 -14.91 2.10 3.39
C VAL A 47 -15.90 3.26 3.21
N THR A 48 -15.38 4.49 3.23
CA THR A 48 -16.17 5.73 3.06
C THR A 48 -15.68 6.59 1.90
N SER A 49 -14.43 6.42 1.45
CA SER A 49 -13.91 7.06 0.25
C SER A 49 -12.81 6.23 -0.39
N VAL A 50 -12.68 6.34 -1.71
CA VAL A 50 -11.59 5.77 -2.50
C VAL A 50 -11.09 6.84 -3.47
N ALA A 51 -9.82 7.18 -3.38
CA ALA A 51 -9.17 8.18 -4.22
C ALA A 51 -7.96 7.56 -4.93
N ILE A 52 -7.95 7.62 -6.26
CA ILE A 52 -6.93 7.05 -7.15
C ILE A 52 -5.95 8.15 -7.56
N GLN A 53 -4.69 7.81 -7.82
CA GLN A 53 -3.67 8.69 -8.41
C GLN A 53 -3.59 10.08 -7.75
N GLN A 54 -3.04 10.11 -6.54
CA GLN A 54 -2.91 11.33 -5.73
C GLN A 54 -1.57 12.06 -5.92
N ARG A 55 -0.76 11.66 -6.92
CA ARG A 55 0.55 12.25 -7.23
C ARG A 55 0.39 13.69 -7.73
N GLY A 56 0.34 14.63 -6.79
CA GLY A 56 0.05 16.05 -7.03
C GLY A 56 -0.74 16.73 -5.90
N GLN A 57 -1.36 15.94 -5.01
CA GLN A 57 -2.15 16.43 -3.87
C GLN A 57 -1.42 16.26 -2.52
N GLY A 58 -0.11 16.00 -2.55
CA GLY A 58 0.74 15.97 -1.34
C GLY A 58 0.76 14.64 -0.57
N ASN A 59 0.10 13.57 -1.04
CA ASN A 59 0.23 12.25 -0.44
C ASN A 59 1.44 11.49 -1.05
N PRO A 60 2.44 11.09 -0.24
CA PRO A 60 3.59 10.31 -0.73
C PRO A 60 3.21 8.91 -1.21
N MET A 61 2.15 8.32 -0.67
CA MET A 61 1.52 7.11 -1.18
C MET A 61 0.50 7.52 -2.24
N ASP A 62 0.81 7.24 -3.49
CA ASP A 62 0.28 7.97 -4.63
C ASP A 62 -0.70 7.18 -5.49
N ASP A 63 -0.72 5.85 -5.41
CA ASP A 63 -1.55 5.05 -6.32
C ASP A 63 -3.01 4.96 -5.81
N LEU A 64 -3.21 4.71 -4.52
CA LEU A 64 -4.54 4.56 -3.92
C LEU A 64 -4.60 5.07 -2.47
N VAL A 65 -5.60 5.87 -2.15
CA VAL A 65 -5.93 6.30 -0.79
C VAL A 65 -7.36 5.92 -0.47
N VAL A 66 -7.54 5.16 0.60
CA VAL A 66 -8.84 4.71 1.09
C VAL A 66 -9.11 5.37 2.43
N THR A 67 -10.25 6.05 2.54
CA THR A 67 -10.75 6.51 3.85
C THR A 67 -11.76 5.48 4.35
N PHE A 68 -11.68 5.16 5.64
CA PHE A 68 -12.62 4.26 6.29
C PHE A 68 -13.07 4.80 7.65
N ASP A 69 -14.30 4.48 8.04
CA ASP A 69 -14.83 4.77 9.37
C ASP A 69 -14.52 3.60 10.31
N ASP A 70 -13.71 3.86 11.32
CA ASP A 70 -13.41 2.92 12.40
C ASP A 70 -13.94 3.46 13.73
N ALA A 71 -15.09 2.95 14.15
CA ALA A 71 -15.81 3.38 15.35
C ALA A 71 -16.06 4.90 15.40
N SER A 72 -16.68 5.43 14.33
CA SER A 72 -17.01 6.86 14.17
C SER A 72 -15.79 7.78 14.02
N LYS A 73 -14.62 7.22 13.71
CA LYS A 73 -13.40 7.97 13.43
C LYS A 73 -12.94 7.68 12.02
N ALA A 74 -12.81 8.74 11.22
CA ALA A 74 -12.19 8.63 9.90
C ALA A 74 -10.71 8.27 10.02
N ARG A 75 -10.31 7.22 9.31
CA ARG A 75 -8.95 6.70 9.19
C ARG A 75 -8.59 6.56 7.72
N THR A 76 -7.30 6.47 7.45
CA THR A 76 -6.77 6.39 6.09
C THR A 76 -5.85 5.20 5.89
N LEU A 77 -5.93 4.61 4.70
CA LEU A 77 -5.03 3.60 4.19
C LEU A 77 -4.42 4.11 2.87
N GLY A 78 -3.14 4.46 2.87
CA GLY A 78 -2.39 4.88 1.68
C GLY A 78 -1.57 3.72 1.09
N LEU A 79 -1.70 3.48 -0.21
CA LEU A 79 -1.10 2.32 -0.87
C LEU A 79 -0.35 2.71 -2.14
N GLN A 80 0.83 2.12 -2.32
CA GLN A 80 1.43 1.94 -3.63
C GLN A 80 1.07 0.56 -4.19
N ILE A 81 0.69 0.51 -5.46
CA ILE A 81 0.29 -0.71 -6.15
C ILE A 81 1.42 -1.09 -7.11
N LYS A 82 1.93 -2.31 -6.97
CA LYS A 82 2.95 -2.86 -7.87
C LYS A 82 2.49 -4.19 -8.43
N ARG A 83 2.71 -4.42 -9.72
CA ARG A 83 2.47 -5.74 -10.29
C ARG A 83 3.46 -6.77 -9.73
N ALA A 84 4.74 -6.45 -9.76
CA ALA A 84 5.78 -7.26 -9.13
C ALA A 84 6.65 -6.37 -8.24
N LEU A 85 7.10 -6.92 -7.12
CA LEU A 85 7.99 -6.21 -6.21
C LEU A 85 9.09 -7.15 -5.69
N THR A 86 10.33 -6.75 -5.91
CA THR A 86 11.48 -7.37 -5.24
C THR A 86 11.64 -6.71 -3.88
N ILE A 87 11.58 -7.48 -2.80
CA ILE A 87 11.85 -7.01 -1.45
C ILE A 87 13.31 -7.32 -1.12
N SER A 88 14.15 -6.29 -0.99
CA SER A 88 15.55 -6.43 -0.60
C SER A 88 16.11 -5.11 -0.07
N GLY A 89 17.12 -5.18 0.80
CA GLY A 89 17.86 -4.00 1.26
C GLY A 89 18.83 -3.40 0.22
N ALA A 90 19.22 -4.20 -0.78
CA ALA A 90 20.20 -3.85 -1.81
C ALA A 90 20.08 -2.38 -2.32
N PRO A 91 21.17 -1.58 -2.31
CA PRO A 91 21.14 -0.18 -2.75
C PRO A 91 20.64 0.05 -4.19
N SER A 92 20.77 -0.97 -5.04
CA SER A 92 20.27 -0.97 -6.42
C SER A 92 18.75 -1.13 -6.53
N ASN A 93 18.07 -1.63 -5.49
CA ASN A 93 16.62 -1.82 -5.47
C ASN A 93 15.90 -0.50 -5.17
N LYS A 94 15.79 0.34 -6.20
CA LYS A 94 15.17 1.66 -6.10
C LYS A 94 13.68 1.60 -5.78
N ASP A 95 12.97 0.60 -6.27
CA ASP A 95 11.51 0.52 -6.15
C ASP A 95 11.07 0.27 -4.71
N PHE A 96 11.63 -0.76 -4.06
CA PHE A 96 11.29 -1.06 -2.67
C PHE A 96 11.75 0.04 -1.70
N ARG A 97 12.90 0.66 -1.96
CA ARG A 97 13.37 1.82 -1.21
C ARG A 97 12.44 3.02 -1.37
N ALA A 98 11.99 3.31 -2.60
CA ALA A 98 11.05 4.40 -2.85
C ALA A 98 9.71 4.19 -2.11
N ILE A 99 9.18 2.95 -2.09
CA ILE A 99 7.99 2.60 -1.30
C ILE A 99 8.22 2.85 0.20
N THR A 100 9.36 2.41 0.73
CA THR A 100 9.68 2.55 2.15
C THR A 100 9.88 4.03 2.53
N GLU A 101 10.52 4.82 1.67
CA GLU A 101 10.66 6.27 1.82
C GLU A 101 9.32 6.98 1.74
N ALA A 102 8.45 6.60 0.81
CA ALA A 102 7.07 7.10 0.73
C ALA A 102 6.31 6.78 2.02
N ALA A 103 6.43 5.56 2.55
CA ALA A 103 5.74 5.15 3.77
C ALA A 103 6.20 5.98 4.97
N SER A 104 7.51 6.21 5.09
CA SER A 104 8.11 7.05 6.12
C SER A 104 7.62 8.51 6.01
N LYS A 105 7.56 9.06 4.79
CA LYS A 105 7.04 10.41 4.54
C LYS A 105 5.55 10.51 4.87
N THR A 106 4.73 9.54 4.47
CA THR A 106 3.29 9.49 4.80
C THR A 106 3.08 9.47 6.30
N GLN A 107 3.83 8.65 7.04
CA GLN A 107 3.75 8.57 8.51
C GLN A 107 4.23 9.84 9.23
N SER A 108 4.93 10.72 8.52
CA SER A 108 5.43 12.00 9.04
C SER A 108 4.48 13.17 8.74
N LEU A 109 3.40 12.95 7.99
CA LEU A 109 2.40 13.98 7.74
C LEU A 109 1.69 14.35 9.04
N PRO A 110 1.39 15.65 9.29
CA PRO A 110 0.66 16.07 10.50
C PRO A 110 -0.73 15.45 10.64
N SER A 111 -1.35 15.06 9.52
CA SER A 111 -2.65 14.40 9.47
C SER A 111 -2.59 12.90 9.78
N PHE A 112 -1.40 12.29 9.81
CA PHE A 112 -1.25 10.85 10.00
C PHE A 112 -1.25 10.49 11.49
N THR A 113 -2.26 9.73 11.90
CA THR A 113 -2.42 9.19 13.26
C THR A 113 -1.73 7.83 13.37
N LYS A 114 -0.53 7.81 13.98
CA LYS A 114 0.20 6.56 14.23
C LYS A 114 -0.65 5.56 15.02
N GLY A 115 -0.61 4.30 14.59
CA GLY A 115 -1.37 3.20 15.20
C GLY A 115 -2.85 3.13 14.80
N ALA A 116 -3.33 4.08 13.97
CA ALA A 116 -4.70 4.07 13.49
C ALA A 116 -4.78 4.24 11.96
N ASP A 117 -4.00 5.17 11.40
CA ASP A 117 -3.79 5.27 9.97
C ASP A 117 -2.74 4.27 9.51
N LEU A 118 -2.85 3.85 8.25
CA LEU A 118 -2.07 2.78 7.67
C LEU A 118 -1.46 3.24 6.34
N CYS A 119 -0.27 2.73 6.03
CA CYS A 119 0.34 2.91 4.73
C CYS A 119 1.22 1.72 4.34
N GLY A 120 1.35 1.45 3.04
CA GLY A 120 2.21 0.39 2.56
C GLY A 120 2.07 0.14 1.07
N PHE A 121 2.20 -1.12 0.67
CA PHE A 121 2.06 -1.53 -0.72
C PHE A 121 1.12 -2.73 -0.87
N ILE A 122 0.52 -2.85 -2.05
CA ILE A 122 -0.16 -4.06 -2.53
C ILE A 122 0.60 -4.58 -3.74
N VAL A 123 0.80 -5.89 -3.81
CA VAL A 123 1.57 -6.53 -4.89
C VAL A 123 0.92 -7.81 -5.40
N GLU A 124 0.94 -8.05 -6.71
CA GLU A 124 0.45 -9.30 -7.33
C GLU A 124 1.50 -10.42 -7.18
N PHE A 125 2.76 -10.12 -7.52
CA PHE A 125 3.86 -11.08 -7.50
C PHE A 125 4.98 -10.63 -6.56
N VAL A 126 5.27 -11.46 -5.57
CA VAL A 126 6.38 -11.27 -4.63
C VAL A 126 6.89 -12.61 -4.16
N THR A 127 8.20 -12.72 -3.91
CA THR A 127 8.81 -13.93 -3.38
C THR A 127 8.30 -14.18 -1.95
N PRO A 128 7.66 -15.34 -1.66
CA PRO A 128 7.08 -15.60 -0.34
C PRO A 128 8.08 -15.50 0.82
N ASP A 129 9.32 -15.95 0.60
CA ASP A 129 10.37 -15.92 1.62
C ASP A 129 10.81 -14.49 1.95
N ALA A 130 10.94 -13.64 0.93
CA ALA A 130 11.27 -12.23 1.14
C ALA A 130 10.15 -11.49 1.88
N LEU A 131 8.89 -11.76 1.52
CA LEU A 131 7.73 -11.21 2.23
C LEU A 131 7.66 -11.70 3.70
N ARG A 132 7.97 -12.97 3.95
CA ARG A 132 8.02 -13.53 5.31
C ARG A 132 9.11 -12.87 6.15
N THR A 133 10.29 -12.66 5.57
CA THR A 133 11.39 -11.95 6.22
C THR A 133 11.01 -10.51 6.54
N LEU A 134 10.39 -9.78 5.60
CA LEU A 134 9.91 -8.43 5.85
C LEU A 134 8.87 -8.37 6.98
N LYS A 135 7.86 -9.26 6.96
CA LYS A 135 6.85 -9.33 8.02
C LYS A 135 7.48 -9.53 9.40
N ARG A 136 8.42 -10.46 9.51
CA ARG A 136 9.15 -10.72 10.75
C ARG A 136 9.95 -9.52 11.25
N VAL A 137 10.61 -8.78 10.34
CA VAL A 137 11.31 -7.54 10.72
C VAL A 137 10.32 -6.46 11.19
N ILE A 138 9.16 -6.33 10.54
CA ILE A 138 8.08 -5.41 10.96
C ILE A 138 7.55 -5.81 12.34
N ASP A 139 7.35 -7.10 12.60
CA ASP A 139 6.86 -7.60 13.88
C ASP A 139 7.89 -7.33 14.99
N TRP A 140 9.17 -7.58 14.73
CA TRP A 140 10.24 -7.18 15.67
C TRP A 140 10.27 -5.68 15.94
N ALA A 141 10.01 -4.84 14.94
CA ALA A 141 9.94 -3.40 15.12
C ALA A 141 8.77 -2.98 16.02
N LYS A 142 7.60 -3.63 15.87
CA LYS A 142 6.43 -3.40 16.72
C LYS A 142 6.65 -3.88 18.16
N ASP A 143 7.34 -5.01 18.32
CA ASP A 143 7.63 -5.62 19.62
C ASP A 143 8.81 -4.95 20.36
N SER A 144 9.49 -3.98 19.73
CA SER A 144 10.62 -3.27 20.32
C SER A 144 10.16 -1.89 20.86
N PRO A 145 10.13 -1.68 22.19
CA PRO A 145 9.76 -0.40 22.80
C PRO A 145 10.60 0.79 22.33
N THR A 146 11.87 0.55 21.98
CA THR A 146 12.81 1.58 21.54
C THR A 146 13.52 1.21 20.25
N SER A 147 13.98 2.22 19.52
CA SER A 147 14.81 2.03 18.32
C SER A 147 16.15 1.34 18.64
N ALA A 148 16.69 1.57 19.84
CA ALA A 148 17.91 0.93 20.31
C ALA A 148 17.72 -0.59 20.51
N GLU A 149 16.60 -1.01 21.11
CA GLU A 149 16.26 -2.42 21.28
C GLU A 149 16.01 -3.11 19.94
N PHE A 150 15.31 -2.45 19.01
CA PHE A 150 15.17 -2.95 17.65
C PHE A 150 16.54 -3.10 16.98
N ALA A 151 17.40 -2.09 17.10
CA ALA A 151 18.72 -2.10 16.49
C ALA A 151 19.63 -3.21 17.05
N ALA A 152 19.53 -3.50 18.35
CA ALA A 152 20.31 -4.51 19.05
C ALA A 152 20.12 -5.92 18.45
N ARG A 153 18.94 -6.20 17.86
CA ARG A 153 18.64 -7.48 17.21
C ARG A 153 19.58 -7.80 16.04
N PHE A 154 20.21 -6.81 15.42
CA PHE A 154 21.09 -6.96 14.25
C PHE A 154 22.58 -6.77 14.59
N THR A 155 22.92 -6.72 15.86
CA THR A 155 24.32 -6.76 16.30
C THR A 155 24.88 -8.17 16.16
N VAL A 156 26.20 -8.34 16.29
CA VAL A 156 26.86 -9.67 16.22
C VAL A 156 26.29 -10.66 17.25
N SER A 157 25.88 -10.17 18.42
CA SER A 157 25.23 -10.96 19.48
C SER A 157 23.69 -10.93 19.41
N GLY A 158 23.13 -10.40 18.33
CA GLY A 158 21.71 -10.23 18.11
C GLY A 158 20.99 -11.52 17.69
N THR A 159 19.71 -11.38 17.36
CA THR A 159 18.82 -12.50 16.96
C THR A 159 18.54 -12.55 15.47
N ALA A 160 18.93 -11.52 14.70
CA ALA A 160 18.75 -11.45 13.26
C ALA A 160 19.64 -12.47 12.54
N ALA A 161 19.03 -13.30 11.69
CA ALA A 161 19.77 -14.15 10.78
C ALA A 161 20.17 -13.39 9.51
N ALA A 162 20.96 -14.05 8.64
CA ALA A 162 21.52 -13.45 7.43
C ALA A 162 20.47 -12.79 6.52
N ALA A 163 19.27 -13.37 6.40
CA ALA A 163 18.21 -12.82 5.55
C ALA A 163 17.64 -11.49 6.09
N GLU A 164 17.46 -11.36 7.40
CA GLU A 164 17.00 -10.14 8.05
C GLU A 164 18.07 -9.06 8.01
N THR A 165 19.33 -9.43 8.26
CA THR A 165 20.47 -8.52 8.16
C THR A 165 20.57 -7.95 6.74
N ALA A 166 20.53 -8.81 5.72
CA ALA A 166 20.58 -8.38 4.32
C ALA A 166 19.37 -7.55 3.87
N LEU A 167 18.22 -7.69 4.54
CA LEU A 167 17.04 -6.84 4.25
C LEU A 167 17.14 -5.45 4.90
N ARG A 168 17.87 -5.34 6.02
CA ARG A 168 18.02 -4.08 6.76
C ARG A 168 19.05 -3.14 6.11
N GLU A 169 20.12 -3.68 5.56
CA GLU A 169 21.21 -2.94 4.89
C GLU A 169 20.74 -2.17 3.65
#